data_AF-A0A9E2GV22-F1
#
_entry.id   AF-A0A9E2GV22-F1
#
_cell.length_a   1.000
_cell.length_b   1.000
_cell.length_c   1.000
_cell.angle_alpha   90.00
_cell.angle_beta   90.00
_cell.angle_gamma   90.00
#
_symmetry.space_group_name_H-M   'P 1'
#
loop_
_entity.id
_entity.type
_entity.pdbx_description
1 polymer ?
#
loop_
_entity_poly.entity_id
_entity_poly.type
_entity_poly.pdbx_seq_one_letter_code
_entity_poly.pdbx_strand_id
1 'polypeptide(L)'
;MIPRSIIFGFFSALLLLMVAAGCDDPARSPRGAENDFTDWEDVGLSVLPNPRLDLVIVNDNSLGTADAQITFQGDLGTWLDSMKRFPGGLPDLHVGVITTDLGSAPYNIAGCETPGGD
;
A
#
# COMPACT_ATOMS: atom_id res chain seq x y z
N MET A 1 -76.49 -4.63 -23.54
CA MET A 1 -76.81 -4.02 -22.23
C MET A 1 -76.09 -4.84 -21.17
N ILE A 2 -74.94 -4.37 -20.67
CA ILE A 2 -74.12 -5.10 -19.69
C ILE A 2 -74.66 -4.78 -18.28
N PRO A 3 -74.94 -5.77 -17.42
CA PRO A 3 -75.52 -5.51 -16.11
C PRO A 3 -74.56 -4.72 -15.22
N ARG A 4 -75.06 -3.64 -14.57
CA ARG A 4 -74.26 -2.71 -13.74
C ARG A 4 -73.50 -3.41 -12.61
N SER A 5 -73.98 -4.56 -12.14
CA SER A 5 -73.32 -5.40 -11.13
C SER A 5 -71.99 -6.01 -11.60
N ILE A 6 -71.85 -6.33 -12.89
CA ILE A 6 -70.59 -6.83 -13.46
C ILE A 6 -69.56 -5.70 -13.55
N ILE A 7 -70.00 -4.50 -13.91
CA ILE A 7 -69.12 -3.32 -14.04
C ILE A 7 -68.57 -2.90 -12.66
N PHE A 8 -69.41 -2.89 -11.62
CA PHE A 8 -68.97 -2.59 -10.25
C PHE A 8 -68.03 -3.66 -9.66
N GLY A 9 -68.30 -4.94 -9.93
CA GLY A 9 -67.42 -6.03 -9.51
C GLY A 9 -66.04 -5.96 -10.16
N PHE A 10 -66.00 -5.64 -11.46
CA PHE A 10 -64.75 -5.50 -12.20
C PHE A 10 -63.94 -4.28 -11.74
N PHE A 11 -64.61 -3.16 -11.47
CA PHE A 11 -63.95 -1.95 -10.97
C PHE A 11 -63.35 -2.13 -9.57
N SER A 12 -64.08 -2.82 -8.68
CA SER A 12 -63.59 -3.14 -7.33
C SER A 12 -62.40 -4.10 -7.36
N ALA A 13 -62.46 -5.14 -8.20
CA ALA A 13 -61.35 -6.08 -8.38
C ALA A 13 -60.11 -5.41 -9.00
N LEU A 14 -60.30 -4.51 -9.96
CA LEU A 14 -59.20 -3.75 -10.57
C LEU A 14 -58.57 -2.75 -9.59
N LEU A 15 -59.37 -2.10 -8.75
CA LEU A 15 -58.88 -1.20 -7.70
C LEU A 15 -58.08 -1.96 -6.64
N LEU A 16 -58.52 -3.17 -6.25
CA LEU A 16 -57.77 -4.02 -5.32
C LEU A 16 -56.42 -4.48 -5.90
N LEU A 17 -56.38 -4.78 -7.20
CA LEU A 17 -55.15 -5.19 -7.89
C LEU A 17 -54.11 -4.06 -7.94
N MET A 18 -54.56 -2.82 -8.13
CA MET A 18 -53.69 -1.64 -8.18
C MET A 18 -53.09 -1.30 -6.80
N VAL A 19 -53.81 -1.53 -5.71
CA VAL A 19 -53.28 -1.32 -4.35
C VAL A 19 -52.26 -2.40 -3.98
N ALA A 20 -52.45 -3.64 -4.44
CA ALA A 20 -51.49 -4.73 -4.20
C ALA A 20 -50.19 -4.60 -5.00
N ALA A 21 -50.21 -3.94 -6.17
CA ALA A 21 -49.01 -3.67 -6.97
C ALA A 21 -48.19 -2.46 -6.45
N GLY A 22 -48.65 -1.78 -5.39
CA GLY A 22 -47.99 -0.59 -4.82
C GLY A 22 -47.04 -0.84 -3.65
N CYS A 23 -46.90 -2.08 -3.16
CA CYS A 23 -45.98 -2.45 -2.08
C CYS A 23 -44.95 -3.45 -2.59
N ASP A 24 -43.81 -2.94 -3.07
CA ASP A 24 -42.47 -3.35 -2.60
C ASP A 24 -41.41 -2.89 -3.63
N ASP A 25 -40.71 -1.80 -3.30
CA ASP A 25 -39.37 -1.54 -3.83
C ASP A 25 -38.39 -1.61 -2.65
N PRO A 26 -37.92 -2.80 -2.23
CA PRO A 26 -36.92 -2.94 -1.17
C PRO A 26 -35.50 -2.57 -1.65
N ALA A 27 -35.36 -1.84 -2.76
CA ALA A 27 -34.04 -1.54 -3.33
C ALA A 27 -33.98 -0.21 -4.08
N ARG A 28 -34.62 0.86 -3.57
CA ARG A 28 -34.10 2.19 -3.85
C ARG A 28 -33.02 2.52 -2.82
N SER A 29 -31.83 1.99 -3.06
CA SER A 29 -30.60 2.58 -2.52
C SER A 29 -30.72 4.10 -2.68
N PRO A 30 -30.60 4.89 -1.60
CA PRO A 30 -30.43 6.32 -1.74
C PRO A 30 -29.15 6.51 -2.55
N ARG A 31 -29.28 6.78 -3.85
CA ARG A 31 -28.17 7.29 -4.65
C ARG A 31 -27.70 8.56 -3.94
N GLY A 32 -26.61 8.46 -3.20
CA GLY A 32 -26.03 9.55 -2.42
C GLY A 32 -26.38 9.57 -0.93
N ALA A 33 -26.58 8.43 -0.26
CA ALA A 33 -26.32 8.39 1.18
C ALA A 33 -24.81 8.60 1.39
N GLU A 34 -24.49 9.86 1.67
CA GLU A 34 -23.20 10.37 2.11
C GLU A 34 -22.60 9.44 3.19
N ASN A 35 -21.50 8.77 2.80
CA ASN A 35 -20.58 7.97 3.62
C ASN A 35 -21.21 7.07 4.69
N ASP A 36 -21.87 6.00 4.23
CA ASP A 36 -21.99 4.79 5.04
C ASP A 36 -20.61 4.10 5.11
N PHE A 37 -19.89 4.29 6.21
CA PHE A 37 -18.60 3.64 6.48
C PHE A 37 -18.70 2.11 6.68
N THR A 38 -19.83 1.49 6.33
CA THR A 38 -19.96 0.03 6.21
C THR A 38 -19.93 -0.50 4.78
N ASP A 39 -19.88 0.38 3.77
CA ASP A 39 -19.74 -0.02 2.36
C ASP A 39 -18.27 0.03 1.92
N TRP A 40 -17.53 -1.04 2.24
CA TRP A 40 -16.16 -1.24 1.78
C TRP A 40 -16.13 -2.30 0.70
N GLU A 41 -15.63 -1.94 -0.48
CA GLU A 41 -15.30 -2.89 -1.54
C GLU A 41 -13.79 -3.16 -1.49
N ASP A 42 -13.40 -4.43 -1.40
CA ASP A 42 -12.00 -4.84 -1.53
C ASP A 42 -11.54 -4.60 -2.97
N VAL A 43 -11.00 -3.42 -3.23
CA VAL A 43 -10.38 -3.10 -4.51
C VAL A 43 -9.00 -3.75 -4.53
N GLY A 44 -8.94 -4.97 -5.07
CA GLY A 44 -7.69 -5.68 -5.32
C GLY A 44 -6.83 -4.91 -6.32
N LEU A 45 -5.87 -4.14 -5.83
CA LEU A 45 -4.87 -3.51 -6.69
C LEU A 45 -3.93 -4.58 -7.24
N SER A 46 -4.04 -4.86 -8.53
CA SER A 46 -3.06 -5.67 -9.26
C SER A 46 -1.78 -4.85 -9.43
N VAL A 47 -0.94 -4.85 -8.40
CA VAL A 47 0.40 -4.28 -8.49
C VAL A 47 1.30 -5.34 -9.11
N LEU A 48 1.77 -5.09 -10.33
CA LEU A 48 2.89 -5.84 -10.91
C LEU A 48 4.17 -5.36 -10.21
N PRO A 49 4.82 -6.17 -9.35
CA PRO A 49 6.05 -5.74 -8.69
C PRO A 49 7.14 -5.53 -9.74
N ASN A 50 7.81 -4.38 -9.71
CA ASN A 50 9.03 -4.15 -10.48
C ASN A 50 10.22 -4.54 -9.60
N PRO A 51 10.90 -5.68 -9.85
CA PRO A 51 11.92 -6.21 -8.95
C PRO A 51 13.29 -5.56 -9.21
N ARG A 52 13.37 -4.25 -9.43
CA ARG A 52 14.64 -3.53 -9.56
C ARG A 52 14.85 -2.65 -8.34
N LEU A 53 15.94 -2.87 -7.61
CA LEU A 53 16.24 -2.17 -6.36
C LEU A 53 17.70 -1.69 -6.37
N ASP A 54 17.89 -0.37 -6.23
CA ASP A 54 19.20 0.22 -5.98
C ASP A 54 19.28 0.61 -4.50
N LEU A 55 20.28 0.08 -3.78
CA LEU A 55 20.52 0.35 -2.36
C LEU A 55 21.87 1.06 -2.19
N VAL A 56 21.86 2.25 -1.57
CA VAL A 56 23.09 2.95 -1.16
C VAL A 56 23.20 2.88 0.36
N ILE A 57 24.30 2.33 0.84
CA ILE A 57 24.60 2.20 2.26
C ILE A 57 25.65 3.26 2.60
N VAL A 58 25.28 4.18 3.48
CA VAL A 58 26.17 5.20 4.00
C VAL A 58 26.71 4.69 5.34
N ASN A 59 27.98 4.33 5.35
CA ASN A 59 28.66 3.71 6.49
C ASN A 59 29.52 4.76 7.20
N ASP A 60 29.22 5.01 8.47
CA ASP A 60 30.07 5.85 9.32
C ASP A 60 31.38 5.13 9.63
N ASN A 61 32.52 5.76 9.29
CA ASN A 61 33.86 5.21 9.52
C ASN A 61 34.55 5.80 10.77
N SER A 62 33.82 6.51 11.63
CA SER A 62 34.38 7.06 12.86
C SER A 62 34.93 5.95 13.79
N LEU A 63 35.91 6.30 14.63
CA LEU A 63 36.60 5.32 15.50
C LEU A 63 35.66 4.52 16.41
N GLY A 64 34.49 5.07 16.76
CA GLY A 64 33.49 4.40 17.59
C GLY A 64 32.67 3.32 16.87
N THR A 65 32.78 3.21 15.54
CA THR A 65 31.97 2.27 14.73
C THR A 65 32.73 1.03 14.29
N ALA A 66 33.99 0.84 14.72
CA ALA A 66 34.83 -0.28 14.30
C ALA A 66 34.15 -1.65 14.43
N ASP A 67 33.51 -1.92 15.58
CA ASP A 67 32.77 -3.17 15.80
C ASP A 67 31.56 -3.30 14.86
N ALA A 68 30.83 -2.20 14.62
CA ALA A 68 29.69 -2.18 13.71
C ALA A 68 30.13 -2.41 12.26
N GLN A 69 31.31 -1.93 11.86
CA GLN A 69 31.86 -2.21 10.52
C GLN A 69 32.22 -3.68 10.36
N ILE A 70 32.78 -4.31 11.39
CA ILE A 70 33.06 -5.75 11.39
C ILE A 70 31.76 -6.55 11.27
N THR A 71 30.73 -6.19 12.04
CA THR A 71 29.41 -6.82 11.95
C THR A 71 28.79 -6.62 10.57
N PHE A 72 28.81 -5.40 10.03
CA PHE A 72 28.27 -5.09 8.72
C PHE A 72 28.94 -5.92 7.61
N GLN A 73 30.27 -6.03 7.64
CA GLN A 73 31.03 -6.85 6.70
C GLN A 73 30.69 -8.34 6.84
N GLY A 74 30.49 -8.84 8.06
CA GLY A 74 30.13 -10.23 8.33
C GLY A 74 28.69 -10.58 7.92
N ASP A 75 27.74 -9.66 8.08
CA ASP A 75 26.32 -9.95 7.99
C ASP A 75 25.69 -9.66 6.62
N LEU A 76 26.39 -8.94 5.72
CA LEU A 76 25.86 -8.60 4.40
C LEU A 76 25.43 -9.83 3.59
N GLY A 77 26.17 -10.94 3.71
CA GLY A 77 25.80 -12.21 3.08
C GLY A 77 24.50 -12.80 3.64
N THR A 78 24.33 -12.79 4.96
CA THR A 78 23.13 -13.27 5.64
C THR A 78 21.89 -12.46 5.25
N TRP A 79 22.06 -11.15 5.08
CA TRP A 79 21.00 -10.27 4.58
C TRP A 79 20.59 -10.63 3.14
N LEU A 80 21.56 -10.82 2.23
CA LEU A 80 21.28 -11.26 0.85
C LEU A 80 20.56 -12.61 0.81
N ASP A 81 20.95 -13.56 1.66
CA ASP A 81 20.28 -14.85 1.77
C ASP A 81 18.84 -14.74 2.30
N SER A 82 18.58 -13.75 3.14
CA SER A 82 17.21 -13.46 3.61
C SER A 82 16.36 -12.88 2.48
N MET A 83 16.93 -11.99 1.65
CA MET A 83 16.23 -11.45 0.48
C MET A 83 15.89 -12.52 -0.56
N LYS A 84 16.76 -13.51 -0.79
CA LYS A 84 16.46 -14.63 -1.71
C LYS A 84 15.24 -15.45 -1.29
N ARG A 85 14.89 -15.44 0.01
CA ARG A 85 13.75 -16.19 0.57
C ARG A 85 12.44 -15.39 0.56
N PHE A 86 12.47 -14.10 0.20
CA PHE A 86 11.26 -13.30 0.12
C PHE A 86 10.34 -13.77 -1.03
N PRO A 87 9.01 -13.68 -0.87
CA PRO A 87 8.07 -13.90 -1.97
C PRO A 87 8.40 -12.95 -3.13
N GLY A 88 8.74 -13.51 -4.30
CA GLY A 88 9.23 -12.74 -5.46
C GLY A 88 10.72 -12.93 -5.75
N GLY A 89 11.49 -13.55 -4.85
CA GLY A 89 12.91 -13.82 -5.03
C GLY A 89 13.81 -12.59 -4.82
N LEU A 90 15.10 -12.75 -5.08
CA LEU A 90 16.05 -11.64 -5.03
C LEU A 90 15.76 -10.69 -6.22
N PRO A 91 15.53 -9.39 -5.99
CA PRO A 91 15.40 -8.43 -7.07
C PRO A 91 16.72 -8.29 -7.86
N ASP A 92 16.63 -7.68 -9.03
CA ASP A 92 17.77 -7.07 -9.71
C ASP A 92 18.31 -5.96 -8.80
N LEU A 93 19.36 -6.30 -8.04
CA LEU A 93 19.85 -5.54 -6.91
C LEU A 93 21.21 -4.94 -7.25
N HIS A 94 21.32 -3.61 -7.20
CA HIS A 94 22.61 -2.93 -7.17
C HIS A 94 22.85 -2.34 -5.79
N VAL A 95 24.04 -2.58 -5.23
CA VAL A 95 24.42 -2.05 -3.93
C VAL A 95 25.66 -1.19 -4.07
N GLY A 96 25.56 0.06 -3.62
CA GLY A 96 26.69 0.95 -3.40
C GLY A 96 26.95 1.12 -1.92
N VAL A 97 28.22 1.14 -1.51
CA VAL A 97 28.62 1.47 -0.14
C VAL A 97 29.50 2.71 -0.20
N ILE A 98 29.18 3.72 0.60
CA ILE A 98 29.98 4.94 0.75
C ILE A 98 30.35 5.14 2.22
N THR A 99 31.57 5.57 2.49
CA THR A 99 32.01 5.94 3.83
C THR A 99 31.99 7.46 3.99
N THR A 100 31.68 7.92 5.19
CA THR A 100 31.66 9.36 5.50
C THR A 100 32.97 9.80 6.12
N ASP A 101 33.83 10.48 5.39
CA ASP A 101 35.00 11.14 5.95
C ASP A 101 34.76 12.65 6.13
N LEU A 102 35.19 13.20 7.27
CA LEU A 102 35.15 14.62 7.60
C LEU A 102 36.53 15.29 7.47
N GLY A 103 37.59 14.54 7.13
CA GLY A 103 38.95 15.03 6.91
C GLY A 103 39.62 15.59 8.18
N SER A 104 39.22 15.10 9.36
CA SER A 104 39.60 15.71 10.64
C SER A 104 39.93 14.70 11.74
N ALA A 105 40.15 13.43 11.40
CA ALA A 105 40.26 12.36 12.38
C ALA A 105 41.65 11.70 12.38
N PRO A 106 42.20 11.35 13.57
CA PRO A 106 41.56 11.48 14.88
C PRO A 106 41.65 12.89 15.53
N TYR A 107 42.18 13.90 14.83
CA TYR A 107 42.54 15.19 15.43
C TYR A 107 42.12 16.41 14.62
N ASN A 108 41.66 17.43 15.34
CA ASN A 108 41.42 18.77 14.82
C ASN A 108 42.76 19.53 14.64
N ILE A 109 43.17 19.68 13.39
CA ILE A 109 44.36 20.42 12.97
C ILE A 109 43.87 21.78 12.48
N ALA A 110 44.35 22.88 13.08
CA ALA A 110 44.09 24.22 12.55
C ALA A 110 44.60 24.28 11.10
N GLY A 111 43.66 24.30 10.15
CA GLY A 111 43.95 24.22 8.72
C GLY A 111 43.31 23.04 7.96
N CYS A 112 42.91 21.93 8.61
CA CYS A 112 42.39 20.69 7.98
C CYS A 112 42.81 20.54 6.49
N GLU A 113 44.15 20.53 6.27
CA GLU A 113 44.85 21.08 5.10
C GLU A 113 44.90 20.15 3.86
N THR A 114 44.10 19.09 3.75
CA THR A 114 43.94 18.37 2.47
C THR A 114 42.54 17.75 2.37
N PRO A 115 41.83 17.92 1.23
CA PRO A 115 40.49 17.36 1.07
C PRO A 115 40.49 15.82 0.90
N GLY A 116 39.69 15.13 1.72
CA GLY A 116 39.14 13.79 1.45
C GLY A 116 40.01 12.60 1.87
N GLY A 117 40.36 12.47 3.15
CA GLY A 117 41.10 11.29 3.61
C GLY A 117 40.85 10.96 5.07
N ASP A 118 40.35 9.74 5.27
CA ASP A 118 40.73 8.84 6.35
C ASP A 118 42.25 8.56 6.38
#